data_AF-A0A2G9RL46-F1
#
_entry.id   AF-A0A2G9RL46-F1
#
_cell.length_a   1.000
_cell.length_b   1.000
_cell.length_c   1.000
_cell.angle_alpha   90.00
_cell.angle_beta   90.00
_cell.angle_gamma   90.00
#
_symmetry.space_group_name_H-M   'P 1'
#
loop_
_entity.id
_entity.type
_entity.pdbx_description
1 polymer ?
#
loop_
_entity_poly.entity_id
_entity_poly.type
_entity_poly.pdbx_seq_one_letter_code
_entity_poly.pdbx_strand_id
1 'polypeptide(L)'
;MPICVAATAMQRMAHPEGETATVRATKSHALRMKNFDTEELAFSSKQGYGEDSGLAVYVSQAIDASITWEDIEWLRGLTSLPIVAKGILRADDAKEAVKRGVSGILVSNHGARQLDGAPATIDVLQEIVAAVEGKVEVYLDGGVRKGTDILKALALGAKAVFVGRPVLWGLAYQGEDGVKEVLNILKEEFKLAMAL
;
A
#
# COMPACT_ATOMS: atom_id res chain seq x y z
N MET A 1 -7.47 13.17 -6.19
CA MET A 1 -7.85 11.92 -6.88
C MET A 1 -7.62 10.77 -5.92
N PRO A 2 -8.58 9.85 -5.71
CA PRO A 2 -8.51 8.82 -4.66
C PRO A 2 -7.66 7.59 -5.08
N ILE A 3 -6.55 7.83 -5.78
CA ILE A 3 -5.64 6.81 -6.28
C ILE A 3 -4.26 7.13 -5.69
N CYS A 4 -3.68 6.16 -4.99
CA CYS A 4 -2.38 6.26 -4.34
C CYS A 4 -1.44 5.16 -4.85
N VAL A 5 -0.14 5.32 -4.64
CA VAL A 5 0.85 4.26 -4.90
C VAL A 5 1.05 3.48 -3.59
N ALA A 6 0.85 2.16 -3.64
CA ALA A 6 1.10 1.28 -2.49
C ALA A 6 2.58 1.35 -2.10
N ALA A 7 2.86 1.22 -0.80
CA ALA A 7 4.23 1.04 -0.33
C ALA A 7 4.79 -0.23 -0.97
N THR A 8 5.69 -0.07 -1.92
CA THR A 8 6.44 -1.15 -2.55
C THR A 8 7.91 -0.92 -2.26
N ALA A 9 8.54 -1.92 -1.67
CA ALA A 9 9.99 -1.97 -1.51
C ALA A 9 10.60 -2.69 -2.71
N MET A 10 11.90 -2.49 -2.90
CA MET A 10 12.71 -3.20 -3.90
C MET A 10 12.34 -2.84 -5.35
N GLN A 11 11.84 -1.63 -5.59
CA GLN A 11 11.54 -1.16 -6.93
C GLN A 11 12.81 -1.09 -7.81
N ARG A 12 13.99 -0.96 -7.19
CA ARG A 12 15.28 -1.10 -7.87
C ARG A 12 15.49 -2.44 -8.59
N MET A 13 14.75 -3.49 -8.22
CA MET A 13 14.75 -4.75 -8.98
C MET A 13 14.01 -4.64 -10.32
N ALA A 14 13.11 -3.66 -10.48
CA ALA A 14 12.36 -3.42 -11.70
C ALA A 14 13.03 -2.38 -12.61
N HIS A 15 13.71 -1.37 -12.05
CA HIS A 15 14.41 -0.32 -12.79
C HIS A 15 15.54 0.28 -11.93
N PRO A 16 16.70 0.69 -12.48
CA PRO A 16 17.83 1.19 -11.68
C PRO A 16 17.50 2.36 -10.75
N GLU A 17 16.62 3.26 -11.20
CA GLU A 17 16.15 4.38 -10.38
C GLU A 17 15.08 3.98 -9.35
N GLY A 18 14.42 2.83 -9.51
CA GLY A 18 13.54 2.25 -8.50
C GLY A 18 12.52 3.22 -7.90
N GLU A 19 12.57 3.34 -6.57
CA GLU A 19 11.69 4.17 -5.77
C GLU A 19 11.83 5.67 -6.11
N THR A 20 13.02 6.16 -6.50
CA THR A 20 13.20 7.58 -6.82
C THR A 20 12.49 7.97 -8.11
N ALA A 21 12.46 7.09 -9.11
CA ALA A 21 11.64 7.29 -10.32
C ALA A 21 10.15 7.33 -9.98
N THR A 22 9.66 6.45 -9.11
CA THR A 22 8.26 6.46 -8.66
C THR A 22 7.92 7.71 -7.84
N VAL A 23 8.85 8.22 -7.01
CA VAL A 23 8.68 9.49 -6.28
C VAL A 23 8.53 10.67 -7.25
N ARG A 24 9.34 10.74 -8.30
CA ARG A 24 9.24 11.81 -9.31
C ARG A 24 7.95 11.68 -10.13
N ALA A 25 7.59 10.47 -10.54
CA ALA A 25 6.33 10.20 -11.25
C ALA A 25 5.10 10.62 -10.42
N THR A 26 5.06 10.27 -9.14
CA THR A 26 3.94 10.59 -8.24
C THR A 26 3.78 12.10 -8.01
N LYS A 27 4.88 12.87 -7.97
CA LYS A 27 4.82 14.34 -7.87
C LYS A 27 4.02 14.98 -9.00
N SER A 28 4.15 14.47 -10.23
CA SER A 28 3.36 14.96 -11.38
C SER A 28 1.85 14.71 -11.27
N HIS A 29 1.43 13.87 -10.32
CA HIS A 29 0.03 13.53 -10.02
C HIS A 29 -0.45 14.11 -8.69
N ALA A 30 0.27 15.10 -8.13
CA ALA A 30 0.01 15.67 -6.80
C ALA A 30 0.00 14.62 -5.66
N LEU A 31 0.73 13.52 -5.85
CA LEU A 31 1.01 12.50 -4.84
C LEU A 31 2.45 12.68 -4.33
N ARG A 32 2.69 12.44 -3.04
CA ARG A 32 4.02 12.53 -2.44
C ARG A 32 4.31 11.31 -1.57
N MET A 33 5.45 10.68 -1.80
CA MET A 33 5.97 9.63 -0.93
C MET A 33 6.94 10.26 0.09
N LYS A 34 6.41 10.63 1.27
CA LYS A 34 7.14 11.40 2.29
C LYS A 34 8.39 10.70 2.84
N ASN A 35 8.46 9.38 2.73
CA ASN A 35 9.59 8.58 3.22
C ASN A 35 10.84 8.66 2.33
N PHE A 36 10.76 9.32 1.17
CA PHE A 36 11.83 9.44 0.19
C PHE A 36 12.09 10.91 -0.18
N ASP A 37 12.18 11.78 0.83
CA ASP A 37 12.58 13.18 0.64
C ASP A 37 14.08 13.32 0.30
N THR A 38 14.87 12.25 0.37
CA THR A 38 16.27 12.15 -0.05
C THR A 38 16.47 11.01 -1.07
N GLU A 39 17.48 11.13 -1.95
CA GLU A 39 17.78 10.12 -2.98
C GLU A 39 18.55 8.89 -2.43
N GLU A 40 18.93 8.92 -1.15
CA GLU A 40 19.61 7.81 -0.49
C GLU A 40 18.62 6.80 0.09
N LEU A 41 18.46 5.68 -0.62
CA LEU A 41 17.80 4.49 -0.11
C LEU A 41 18.78 3.70 0.77
N ALA A 42 18.67 3.85 2.09
CA ALA A 42 19.45 3.07 3.04
C ALA A 42 18.87 1.65 3.25
N PHE A 43 18.81 0.83 2.21
CA PHE A 43 18.32 -0.56 2.34
C PHE A 43 19.15 -1.54 1.49
N SER A 44 20.43 -1.65 1.85
CA SER A 44 21.27 -2.77 1.41
C SER A 44 22.39 -2.93 2.43
N SER A 45 22.24 -3.88 3.35
CA SER A 45 23.36 -4.36 4.14
C SER A 45 24.44 -4.88 3.19
N LYS A 46 25.71 -4.49 3.38
CA LYS A 46 26.85 -5.04 2.63
C LYS A 46 27.22 -6.49 3.04
N GLN A 47 26.34 -7.18 3.78
CA GLN A 47 26.59 -8.54 4.25
C GLN A 47 26.36 -9.56 3.13
N GLY A 48 27.24 -10.55 3.05
CA GLY A 48 27.08 -11.72 2.19
C GLY A 48 26.14 -12.73 2.83
N TYR A 49 25.11 -13.15 2.10
CA TYR A 49 24.01 -13.97 2.62
C TYR A 49 24.07 -15.45 2.17
N GLY A 50 25.24 -15.93 1.75
CA GLY A 50 25.41 -17.33 1.32
C GLY A 50 24.64 -17.67 0.05
N GLU A 51 24.04 -18.87 -0.02
CA GLU A 51 23.20 -19.32 -1.15
C GLU A 51 21.75 -18.82 -1.08
N ASP A 52 21.34 -18.27 0.07
CA ASP A 52 20.01 -17.70 0.22
C ASP A 52 19.91 -16.36 -0.50
N SER A 53 18.68 -16.01 -0.94
CA SER A 53 18.43 -14.65 -1.42
C SER A 53 18.70 -13.68 -0.26
N GLY A 54 19.70 -12.81 -0.41
CA GLY A 54 20.00 -11.80 0.61
C GLY A 54 18.82 -10.89 0.96
N LEU A 55 17.87 -10.77 0.04
CA LEU A 55 16.59 -10.12 0.29
C LEU A 55 15.69 -10.94 1.22
N ALA A 56 15.58 -12.26 1.02
CA ALA A 56 14.77 -13.13 1.87
C ALA A 56 15.31 -13.14 3.31
N VAL A 57 16.63 -13.21 3.47
CA VAL A 57 17.29 -13.16 4.79
C VAL A 57 17.04 -11.81 5.47
N TYR A 58 17.24 -10.70 4.75
CA TYR A 58 16.95 -9.35 5.27
C TYR A 58 15.49 -9.22 5.75
N VAL A 59 14.53 -9.65 4.93
CA VAL A 59 13.11 -9.59 5.30
C VAL A 59 12.81 -10.45 6.52
N SER A 60 13.37 -11.67 6.61
CA SER A 60 13.15 -12.54 7.77
C SER A 60 13.76 -11.99 9.07
N GLN A 61 14.86 -11.25 8.99
CA GLN A 61 15.52 -10.66 10.16
C GLN A 61 14.90 -9.33 10.59
N ALA A 62 14.29 -8.61 9.63
CA ALA A 62 13.64 -7.33 9.90
C ALA A 62 12.22 -7.47 10.48
N ILE A 63 11.60 -8.65 10.37
CA ILE A 63 10.24 -8.91 10.86
C ILE A 63 10.31 -9.58 12.23
N ASP A 64 9.82 -8.87 13.25
CA ASP A 64 9.59 -9.44 14.57
C ASP A 64 8.24 -10.17 14.58
N ALA A 65 8.26 -11.50 14.70
CA ALA A 65 7.06 -12.32 14.73
C ALA A 65 6.29 -12.23 16.07
N SER A 66 6.84 -11.54 17.07
CA SER A 66 6.21 -11.33 18.37
C SER A 66 5.32 -10.08 18.44
N ILE A 67 5.16 -9.34 17.34
CA ILE A 67 4.32 -8.13 17.29
C ILE A 67 2.88 -8.46 17.70
N THR A 68 2.34 -7.60 18.56
CA THR A 68 1.01 -7.65 19.13
C THR A 68 0.27 -6.31 18.92
N TRP A 69 -0.99 -6.24 19.36
CA TRP A 69 -1.77 -5.01 19.32
C TRP A 69 -1.22 -3.94 20.28
N GLU A 70 -0.53 -4.35 21.35
CA GLU A 70 0.10 -3.46 22.34
C GLU A 70 1.23 -2.62 21.70
N ASP A 71 1.89 -3.13 20.66
CA ASP A 71 2.94 -2.41 19.95
C ASP A 71 2.43 -1.18 19.20
N ILE A 72 1.13 -1.13 18.86
CA ILE A 72 0.51 0.09 18.31
C ILE A 72 0.48 1.20 19.36
N GLU A 73 0.24 0.87 20.63
CA GLU A 73 0.24 1.86 21.71
C GLU A 73 1.65 2.41 21.95
N TRP A 74 2.64 1.53 21.95
CA TRP A 74 4.05 1.92 22.00
C TRP A 74 4.42 2.84 20.82
N LEU A 75 4.08 2.46 19.58
CA LEU A 75 4.38 3.25 18.39
C LEU A 75 3.71 4.64 18.44
N ARG A 76 2.47 4.72 18.94
CA ARG A 76 1.77 5.99 19.17
C ARG A 76 2.50 6.87 20.19
N GLY A 77 3.20 6.28 21.16
CA GLY A 77 4.07 7.00 22.08
C GLY A 77 5.29 7.65 21.43
N LEU A 78 5.67 7.21 20.22
CA LEU A 78 6.87 7.69 19.52
C LEU A 78 6.59 8.71 18.42
N THR A 79 5.33 8.90 18.00
CA THR A 79 4.98 9.78 16.89
C THR A 79 3.64 10.47 17.07
N SER A 80 3.54 11.70 16.54
CA SER A 80 2.28 12.42 16.40
C SER A 80 1.66 12.26 15.01
N LEU A 81 2.32 11.53 14.10
CA LEU A 81 1.80 11.26 12.76
C LEU A 81 0.63 10.26 12.82
N PRO A 82 -0.37 10.40 11.93
CA PRO A 82 -1.43 9.41 11.79
C PRO A 82 -0.87 8.01 11.49
N ILE A 83 -1.35 7.00 12.22
CA ILE A 83 -0.97 5.60 12.01
C ILE A 83 -2.07 4.90 11.21
N VAL A 84 -1.69 4.19 10.15
CA VAL A 84 -2.63 3.39 9.33
C VAL A 84 -2.26 1.91 9.47
N ALA A 85 -3.19 1.09 9.93
CA ALA A 85 -2.99 -0.35 10.03
C ALA A 85 -3.26 -1.02 8.67
N LYS A 86 -2.21 -1.55 8.04
CA LYS A 86 -2.29 -2.26 6.76
C LYS A 86 -2.27 -3.76 7.01
N GLY A 87 -3.14 -4.50 6.32
CA GLY A 87 -3.19 -5.95 6.43
C GLY A 87 -4.46 -6.49 7.11
N ILE A 88 -5.39 -5.60 7.46
CA ILE A 88 -6.65 -5.97 8.11
C ILE A 88 -7.58 -6.61 7.08
N LEU A 89 -8.05 -7.82 7.36
CA LEU A 89 -8.96 -8.60 6.50
C LEU A 89 -10.22 -9.07 7.22
N ARG A 90 -10.40 -8.71 8.50
CA ARG A 90 -11.52 -9.12 9.34
C ARG A 90 -12.10 -7.93 10.11
N ALA A 91 -13.40 -7.97 10.40
CA ALA A 91 -14.06 -6.91 11.17
C ALA A 91 -13.63 -6.83 12.63
N ASP A 92 -13.30 -7.95 13.28
CA ASP A 92 -12.84 -7.96 14.66
C ASP A 92 -11.46 -7.29 14.81
N ASP A 93 -10.53 -7.58 13.90
CA ASP A 93 -9.24 -6.88 13.81
C ASP A 93 -9.42 -5.38 13.53
N ALA A 94 -10.39 -5.01 12.68
CA ALA A 94 -10.70 -3.61 12.42
C ALA A 94 -11.20 -2.87 13.68
N LYS A 95 -12.08 -3.50 14.46
CA LYS A 95 -12.56 -2.94 15.74
C LYS A 95 -11.43 -2.80 16.75
N GLU A 96 -10.55 -3.80 16.84
CA GLU A 96 -9.40 -3.74 17.74
C GLU A 96 -8.44 -2.62 17.32
N ALA A 97 -8.13 -2.48 16.02
CA ALA A 97 -7.32 -1.38 15.51
C ALA A 97 -7.89 0.00 15.90
N VAL A 98 -9.20 0.20 15.72
CA VAL A 98 -9.90 1.43 16.13
C VAL A 98 -9.76 1.67 17.63
N LYS A 99 -9.93 0.64 18.47
CA LYS A 99 -9.78 0.73 19.92
C LYS A 99 -8.36 1.15 20.34
N ARG A 100 -7.34 0.69 19.61
CA ARG A 100 -5.92 1.06 19.84
C ARG A 100 -5.56 2.45 19.30
N GLY A 101 -6.49 3.13 18.62
CA GLY A 101 -6.36 4.52 18.21
C GLY A 101 -5.56 4.72 16.93
N VAL A 102 -5.60 3.76 16.00
CA VAL A 102 -5.13 4.00 14.63
C VAL A 102 -5.99 5.10 13.98
N SER A 103 -5.42 5.84 13.03
CA SER A 103 -6.13 6.89 12.28
C SER A 103 -6.78 6.36 11.00
N GLY A 104 -6.39 5.18 10.54
CA GLY A 104 -6.97 4.54 9.37
C GLY A 104 -6.66 3.06 9.26
N ILE A 105 -7.40 2.39 8.37
CA ILE A 105 -7.21 0.98 8.03
C ILE A 105 -6.97 0.87 6.53
N LEU A 106 -5.97 0.10 6.13
CA LEU A 106 -5.74 -0.29 4.74
C LEU A 106 -6.03 -1.78 4.57
N VAL A 107 -7.20 -2.08 4.01
CA VAL A 107 -7.65 -3.44 3.69
C VAL A 107 -6.73 -4.01 2.62
N SER A 108 -5.96 -5.04 2.99
CA SER A 108 -4.87 -5.55 2.16
C SER A 108 -4.57 -6.99 2.51
N ASN A 109 -4.45 -7.86 1.51
CA ASN A 109 -3.85 -9.19 1.65
C ASN A 109 -2.41 -9.23 1.13
N HIS A 110 -1.74 -8.07 1.14
CA HIS A 110 -0.38 -7.88 0.59
C HIS A 110 -0.27 -8.28 -0.89
N GLY A 111 -1.36 -8.13 -1.65
CA GLY A 111 -1.44 -8.63 -3.02
C GLY A 111 -1.27 -10.15 -3.08
N ALA A 112 -1.94 -10.89 -2.20
CA ALA A 112 -1.94 -12.35 -2.14
C ALA A 112 -0.52 -12.98 -2.11
N ARG A 113 0.42 -12.34 -1.39
CA ARG A 113 1.84 -12.79 -1.28
C ARG A 113 2.20 -13.41 0.06
N GLN A 114 1.25 -13.45 1.00
CA GLN A 114 1.51 -13.89 2.38
C GLN A 114 0.77 -15.19 2.66
N LEU A 115 -0.53 -15.13 2.98
CA LEU A 115 -1.35 -16.32 3.20
C LEU A 115 -2.18 -16.62 1.93
N ASP A 116 -1.92 -17.76 1.31
CA ASP A 116 -2.77 -18.27 0.23
C ASP A 116 -4.14 -18.72 0.77
N GLY A 117 -5.19 -18.57 -0.04
CA GLY A 117 -6.57 -18.80 0.38
C GLY A 117 -7.18 -17.68 1.23
N ALA A 118 -6.43 -16.62 1.56
CA ALA A 118 -7.00 -15.41 2.15
C ALA A 118 -8.03 -14.77 1.18
N PRO A 119 -9.10 -14.13 1.69
CA PRO A 119 -10.15 -13.57 0.85
C PRO A 119 -9.61 -12.46 -0.07
N ALA A 120 -10.33 -12.19 -1.16
CA ALA A 120 -10.06 -11.00 -1.95
C ALA A 120 -10.41 -9.75 -1.11
N THR A 121 -9.59 -8.71 -1.21
CA THR A 121 -9.73 -7.51 -0.38
C THR A 121 -11.06 -6.78 -0.61
N ILE A 122 -11.61 -6.86 -1.82
CA ILE A 122 -12.91 -6.26 -2.15
C ILE A 122 -14.07 -6.99 -1.46
N ASP A 123 -13.95 -8.31 -1.24
CA ASP A 123 -15.02 -9.14 -0.66
C ASP A 123 -15.22 -8.83 0.84
N VAL A 124 -14.15 -8.41 1.52
CA VAL A 124 -14.17 -8.08 2.97
C VAL A 124 -14.29 -6.58 3.24
N LEU A 125 -14.23 -5.73 2.20
CA LEU A 125 -14.19 -4.27 2.36
C LEU A 125 -15.43 -3.74 3.10
N GLN A 126 -16.64 -4.15 2.69
CA GLN A 126 -17.88 -3.64 3.29
C GLN A 126 -18.00 -4.02 4.77
N GLU A 127 -17.59 -5.24 5.13
CA GLU A 127 -17.62 -5.71 6.51
C GLU A 127 -16.71 -4.85 7.40
N ILE A 128 -15.51 -4.53 6.92
CA ILE A 128 -14.56 -3.67 7.61
C ILE A 128 -15.07 -2.22 7.71
N VAL A 129 -15.63 -1.68 6.63
CA VAL A 129 -16.24 -0.33 6.61
C VAL A 129 -17.36 -0.23 7.65
N ALA A 130 -18.22 -1.25 7.74
CA ALA A 130 -19.27 -1.31 8.74
C ALA A 130 -18.68 -1.41 10.17
N ALA A 131 -17.64 -2.22 10.35
CA ALA A 131 -17.01 -2.46 11.65
C ALA A 131 -16.34 -1.23 12.26
N VAL A 132 -15.81 -0.31 11.44
CA VAL A 132 -15.17 0.91 11.94
C VAL A 132 -16.15 2.02 12.29
N GLU A 133 -17.42 1.92 11.87
CA GLU A 133 -18.49 2.88 12.19
C GLU A 133 -18.12 4.35 11.90
N GLY A 134 -17.34 4.59 10.84
CA GLY A 134 -16.87 5.93 10.46
C GLY A 134 -15.87 6.58 11.42
N LYS A 135 -15.36 5.84 12.43
CA LYS A 135 -14.40 6.36 13.42
C LYS A 135 -13.00 6.62 12.85
N VAL A 136 -12.64 5.90 11.78
CA VAL A 136 -11.35 6.02 11.08
C VAL A 136 -11.54 5.93 9.57
N GLU A 137 -10.58 6.42 8.79
CA GLU A 137 -10.62 6.26 7.34
C GLU A 137 -10.32 4.80 6.94
N VAL A 138 -10.99 4.31 5.89
CA VAL A 138 -10.73 2.99 5.31
C VAL A 138 -10.19 3.16 3.91
N TYR A 139 -9.13 2.44 3.59
CA TYR A 139 -8.49 2.39 2.28
C TYR A 139 -8.43 0.94 1.79
N LEU A 140 -8.17 0.74 0.49
CA LEU A 140 -8.03 -0.60 -0.09
C LEU A 140 -6.81 -0.73 -1.01
N ASP A 141 -6.11 -1.86 -0.94
CA ASP A 141 -5.22 -2.33 -2.00
C ASP A 141 -5.56 -3.77 -2.43
N GLY A 142 -4.81 -4.32 -3.39
CA GLY A 142 -5.00 -5.67 -3.88
C GLY A 142 -5.98 -5.72 -5.04
N GLY A 143 -5.52 -6.20 -6.20
CA GLY A 143 -6.38 -6.44 -7.36
C GLY A 143 -6.84 -5.22 -8.19
N VAL A 144 -6.69 -3.98 -7.73
CA VAL A 144 -7.12 -2.78 -8.48
C VAL A 144 -6.36 -2.63 -9.80
N ARG A 145 -7.04 -2.71 -10.95
CA ARG A 145 -6.40 -2.62 -12.28
C ARG A 145 -7.09 -1.69 -13.26
N LYS A 146 -8.35 -1.32 -13.01
CA LYS A 146 -9.14 -0.45 -13.88
C LYS A 146 -9.80 0.70 -13.14
N GLY A 147 -10.22 1.72 -13.88
CA GLY A 147 -11.04 2.82 -13.36
C GLY A 147 -12.32 2.35 -12.66
N THR A 148 -12.97 1.30 -13.17
CA THR A 148 -14.18 0.74 -12.56
C THR A 148 -13.90 -0.01 -11.26
N ASP A 149 -12.71 -0.58 -11.06
CA ASP A 149 -12.32 -1.20 -9.79
C ASP A 149 -12.16 -0.13 -8.71
N ILE A 150 -11.55 1.01 -9.07
CA ILE A 150 -11.44 2.19 -8.21
C ILE A 150 -12.84 2.65 -7.80
N LEU A 151 -13.74 2.85 -8.78
CA LEU A 151 -15.11 3.28 -8.51
C LEU A 151 -15.86 2.33 -7.58
N LYS A 152 -15.77 1.01 -7.79
CA LYS A 152 -16.39 0.01 -6.92
C LYS A 152 -15.86 0.09 -5.49
N ALA A 153 -14.54 0.16 -5.30
CA ALA A 153 -13.96 0.25 -3.97
C ALA A 153 -14.44 1.50 -3.21
N LEU A 154 -14.52 2.65 -3.89
CA LEU A 154 -15.04 3.89 -3.30
C LEU A 154 -16.53 3.77 -2.97
N ALA A 155 -17.34 3.19 -3.86
CA ALA A 155 -18.76 2.96 -3.64
C ALA A 155 -19.04 2.02 -2.46
N LEU A 156 -18.11 1.10 -2.18
CA LEU A 156 -18.17 0.19 -1.04
C LEU A 156 -17.60 0.80 0.26
N GLY A 157 -17.17 2.07 0.24
CA GLY A 157 -16.80 2.84 1.42
C GLY A 157 -15.30 3.08 1.61
N ALA A 158 -14.44 2.66 0.68
CA ALA A 158 -13.04 3.09 0.73
C ALA A 158 -12.92 4.60 0.43
N LYS A 159 -12.01 5.27 1.13
CA LYS A 159 -11.64 6.67 0.93
C LYS A 159 -10.72 6.86 -0.27
N ALA A 160 -9.81 5.90 -0.47
CA ALA A 160 -8.85 5.85 -1.56
C ALA A 160 -8.39 4.40 -1.78
N VAL A 161 -7.84 4.15 -2.97
CA VAL A 161 -7.20 2.87 -3.29
C VAL A 161 -5.71 3.03 -3.54
N PHE A 162 -4.94 1.98 -3.28
CA PHE A 162 -3.50 1.94 -3.49
C PHE A 162 -3.14 0.89 -4.56
N VAL A 163 -2.29 1.29 -5.52
CA VAL A 163 -1.80 0.41 -6.59
C VAL A 163 -0.33 0.05 -6.39
N GLY A 164 -0.03 -1.26 -6.35
CA GLY A 164 1.32 -1.80 -6.19
C GLY A 164 1.92 -2.29 -7.51
N ARG A 165 1.58 -3.51 -7.94
CA ARG A 165 2.19 -4.14 -9.13
C ARG A 165 2.07 -3.32 -10.43
N PRO A 166 0.96 -2.64 -10.75
CA PRO A 166 0.89 -1.79 -11.93
C PRO A 166 2.00 -0.73 -11.98
N VAL A 167 2.35 -0.15 -10.84
CA VAL A 167 3.46 0.82 -10.73
C VAL A 167 4.79 0.14 -11.02
N LEU A 168 5.03 -1.06 -10.46
CA LEU A 168 6.24 -1.83 -10.74
C LEU A 168 6.37 -2.20 -12.24
N TRP A 169 5.25 -2.51 -12.89
CA TRP A 169 5.24 -2.84 -14.31
C TRP A 169 5.51 -1.62 -15.19
N GLY A 170 4.89 -0.47 -14.89
CA GLY A 170 5.21 0.79 -15.56
C GLY A 170 6.67 1.17 -15.37
N LEU A 171 7.19 0.99 -14.17
CA LEU A 171 8.58 1.23 -13.84
C LEU A 171 9.55 0.34 -14.65
N ALA A 172 9.26 -0.96 -14.76
CA ALA A 172 10.07 -1.88 -15.57
C ALA A 172 9.98 -1.58 -17.06
N TYR A 173 8.83 -1.10 -17.53
CA TYR A 173 8.59 -0.78 -18.93
C TYR A 173 9.35 0.48 -19.37
N GLN A 174 9.22 1.59 -18.63
CA GLN A 174 9.78 2.88 -19.04
C GLN A 174 10.09 3.81 -17.85
N GLY A 175 10.60 3.25 -16.75
CA GLY A 175 11.07 4.04 -15.61
C GLY A 175 9.99 4.97 -15.06
N GLU A 176 10.36 6.23 -14.81
CA GLU A 176 9.45 7.27 -14.33
C GLU A 176 8.25 7.48 -15.28
N ASP A 177 8.47 7.49 -16.59
CA ASP A 177 7.41 7.79 -17.55
C ASP A 177 6.39 6.66 -17.67
N GLY A 178 6.82 5.41 -17.55
CA GLY A 178 5.89 4.28 -17.49
C GLY A 178 5.04 4.29 -16.22
N VAL A 179 5.58 4.75 -15.08
CA VAL A 179 4.77 4.99 -13.87
C VAL A 179 3.73 6.09 -14.09
N LYS A 180 4.12 7.20 -14.73
CA LYS A 180 3.18 8.29 -15.07
C LYS A 180 2.07 7.78 -15.99
N GLU A 181 2.41 6.99 -17.00
CA GLU A 181 1.45 6.42 -17.95
C GLU A 181 0.41 5.55 -17.24
N VAL A 182 0.85 4.63 -16.37
CA VAL A 182 -0.05 3.79 -15.56
C VAL A 182 -1.02 4.64 -14.71
N LEU A 183 -0.51 5.66 -14.03
CA LEU A 183 -1.34 6.53 -13.19
C LEU A 183 -2.34 7.36 -14.03
N ASN A 184 -1.92 7.82 -15.22
CA ASN A 184 -2.80 8.53 -16.15
C ASN A 184 -3.90 7.62 -16.70
N ILE A 185 -3.60 6.38 -17.09
CA ILE A 185 -4.59 5.41 -17.56
C ILE A 185 -5.67 5.20 -16.48
N LEU A 186 -5.25 4.88 -15.25
CA LEU A 186 -6.19 4.66 -14.15
C LEU A 186 -7.04 5.89 -13.85
N LYS A 187 -6.45 7.08 -13.94
CA LYS A 187 -7.14 8.36 -13.76
C LYS A 187 -8.21 8.60 -14.81
N GLU A 188 -7.87 8.43 -16.09
CA GLU A 188 -8.80 8.69 -17.19
C GLU A 188 -9.91 7.64 -17.23
N GLU A 189 -9.59 6.36 -16.99
CA GLU A 189 -10.61 5.32 -16.86
C GLU A 189 -11.56 5.59 -15.67
N PHE A 190 -11.03 6.04 -14.52
CA PHE A 190 -11.85 6.36 -13.35
C PHE A 190 -12.78 7.55 -13.63
N LYS A 191 -12.27 8.62 -14.26
CA LYS A 191 -13.10 9.76 -14.68
C LYS A 191 -14.22 9.32 -15.62
N LEU A 192 -13.90 8.49 -16.61
CA LEU A 192 -14.89 7.97 -17.56
C LEU A 192 -15.94 7.13 -16.83
N ALA A 193 -15.53 6.25 -15.93
CA ALA A 193 -16.46 5.42 -15.14
C ALA A 193 -17.39 6.24 -14.24
N MET A 194 -16.94 7.41 -13.74
CA MET A 194 -17.79 8.33 -12.98
C MET A 194 -18.76 9.14 -13.86
N ALA A 195 -18.45 9.33 -15.14
CA ALA A 195 -19.23 10.16 -16.06
C ALA A 195 -20.41 9.40 -16.70
N LEU A 196 -20.33 8.07 -16.76
CA LEU A 196 -21.36 7.16 -17.28
C LEU A 196 -22.31 6.71 -16.17
#